data_AF-A0A0M3J4S3-F1
#
_entry.id   AF-A0A0M3J4S3-F1
#
_cell.length_a   1.000
_cell.length_b   1.000
_cell.length_c   1.000
_cell.angle_alpha   90.00
_cell.angle_beta   90.00
_cell.angle_gamma   90.00
#
_symmetry.space_group_name_H-M   'P 1'
#
loop_
_entity.id
_entity.type
_entity.pdbx_description
1 polymer ?
#
loop_
_entity_poly.entity_id
_entity_poly.type
_entity_poly.pdbx_seq_one_letter_code
_entity_poly.pdbx_strand_id
1 'polypeptide(L)'
;MDDFREAYYWLRKNTAENARIMSWWDYGYQIAGMANRTTLVDNNTWNNSHIALVGKAMSSNESAAYEIMHSLDVDYVLAIFGGVIGYSGDDINKFLWMVRIAEGEYPKEIREGNYFSESGDYTVGAQASETMLNCLMYKISYYRFGEVQMGYQQPAGFDRSRGYVIGKKDVTLEHLEEAYTSENWLVRIFKVKKPANRPTIKYQQRHIKSWRPLKVSKKGKSKRGIIKGRPLVIKGKRSSSPSSSSSSASH
;
A
#
# COMPACT_ATOMS: atom_id res chain seq x y z
N MET A 1 13.69 20.72 -12.87
CA MET A 1 13.11 19.59 -12.13
C MET A 1 12.46 20.13 -10.89
N ASP A 2 11.14 20.05 -10.80
CA ASP A 2 10.33 20.79 -9.81
C ASP A 2 9.48 19.90 -8.89
N ASP A 3 9.77 18.61 -8.88
CA ASP A 3 9.01 17.57 -8.19
C ASP A 3 8.77 17.86 -6.70
N PHE A 4 9.71 18.51 -6.02
CA PHE A 4 9.54 18.92 -4.62
C PHE A 4 8.39 19.94 -4.46
N ARG A 5 8.40 21.03 -5.23
CA ARG A 5 7.34 22.05 -5.16
C ARG A 5 6.00 21.46 -5.57
N GLU A 6 6.00 20.66 -6.64
CA GLU A 6 4.83 19.95 -7.15
C GLU A 6 4.18 19.08 -6.07
N ALA A 7 4.95 18.17 -5.46
CA ALA A 7 4.45 17.23 -4.45
C ALA A 7 4.01 17.94 -3.16
N TYR A 8 4.77 18.94 -2.70
CA TYR A 8 4.37 19.73 -1.52
C TYR A 8 3.11 20.55 -1.78
N TYR A 9 2.95 21.09 -2.99
CA TYR A 9 1.72 21.78 -3.39
C TYR A 9 0.53 20.81 -3.46
N TRP A 10 0.75 19.59 -3.97
CA TRP A 10 -0.28 18.55 -3.95
C TRP A 10 -0.72 18.23 -2.52
N LEU A 11 0.23 18.02 -1.59
CA LEU A 11 -0.09 17.82 -0.17
C LEU A 11 -0.94 18.96 0.37
N ARG A 12 -0.56 20.20 0.08
CA ARG A 12 -1.27 21.40 0.57
C ARG A 12 -2.71 21.50 0.09
N LYS A 13 -2.99 21.07 -1.14
CA LYS A 13 -4.30 21.27 -1.79
C LYS A 13 -5.22 20.06 -1.73
N ASN A 14 -4.68 18.86 -1.53
CA ASN A 14 -5.44 17.60 -1.68
C ASN A 14 -5.53 16.77 -0.39
N THR A 15 -4.97 17.23 0.72
CA THR A 15 -5.06 16.56 2.02
C THR A 15 -5.79 17.43 3.04
N ALA A 16 -6.29 16.84 4.13
CA ALA A 16 -6.89 17.59 5.23
C ALA A 16 -5.88 18.54 5.87
N GLU A 17 -6.33 19.69 6.39
CA GLU A 17 -5.43 20.69 6.99
C GLU A 17 -4.66 20.15 8.19
N ASN A 18 -5.28 19.25 8.95
CA ASN A 18 -4.69 18.57 10.11
C ASN A 18 -4.00 17.24 9.77
N ALA A 19 -3.80 16.94 8.48
CA ALA A 19 -3.14 15.70 8.07
C ALA A 19 -1.70 15.65 8.59
N ARG A 20 -1.31 14.51 9.17
CA ARG A 20 0.04 14.29 9.72
C ARG A 20 0.91 13.55 8.73
N ILE A 21 2.05 14.15 8.39
CA ILE A 21 3.00 13.63 7.39
C ILE A 21 4.23 13.07 8.10
N MET A 22 4.50 11.78 7.89
CA MET A 22 5.74 11.13 8.29
C MET A 22 6.76 11.19 7.16
N SER A 23 7.93 11.75 7.44
CA SER A 23 9.08 11.83 6.52
C SER A 23 10.38 11.72 7.31
N TRP A 24 11.51 11.58 6.62
CA TRP A 24 12.81 11.80 7.26
C TRP A 24 12.98 13.25 7.72
N TRP A 25 13.80 13.47 8.75
CA TRP A 25 13.91 14.76 9.45
C TRP A 25 14.43 15.90 8.58
N ASP A 26 15.28 15.59 7.59
CA ASP A 26 15.84 16.56 6.63
C ASP A 26 14.76 17.42 5.95
N TYR A 27 13.55 16.86 5.78
CA TYR A 27 12.47 17.46 5.00
C TYR A 27 11.43 18.18 5.83
N GLY A 28 11.48 18.08 7.17
CA GLY A 28 10.43 18.56 8.06
C GLY A 28 10.09 20.04 7.86
N TYR A 29 11.11 20.92 7.82
CA TYR A 29 10.90 22.35 7.59
C TYR A 29 10.35 22.67 6.20
N GLN A 30 10.76 21.93 5.17
CA GLN A 30 10.27 22.15 3.81
C GLN A 30 8.79 21.78 3.71
N ILE A 31 8.39 20.64 4.30
CA ILE A 31 7.00 20.20 4.34
C ILE A 31 6.16 21.20 5.14
N ALA A 32 6.60 21.58 6.34
CA ALA A 32 5.88 22.54 7.18
C ALA A 32 5.71 23.90 6.47
N GLY A 33 6.76 24.43 5.84
CA GLY A 33 6.72 25.72 5.17
C GLY A 33 5.95 25.73 3.84
N MET A 34 6.16 24.73 2.99
CA MET A 34 5.63 24.71 1.62
C MET A 34 4.29 23.98 1.53
N ALA A 35 4.18 22.80 2.16
CA ALA A 35 2.96 22.02 2.17
C ALA A 35 1.95 22.51 3.21
N ASN A 36 2.40 23.27 4.22
CA ASN A 36 1.58 23.75 5.33
C ASN A 36 0.82 22.60 6.00
N ARG A 37 1.55 21.56 6.42
CA ARG A 37 1.04 20.36 7.10
C ARG A 37 1.87 20.02 8.33
N THR A 38 1.25 19.31 9.26
CA THR A 38 1.91 18.84 10.48
C THR A 38 2.90 17.74 10.14
N THR A 39 4.16 17.92 10.55
CA THR A 39 5.23 16.92 10.42
C THR A 39 5.52 16.31 11.78
N LEU A 40 5.81 15.00 11.82
CA LEU A 40 6.12 14.31 13.08
C LEU A 40 7.51 14.68 13.61
N VAL A 41 8.48 14.79 12.71
CA VAL A 41 9.88 15.07 13.03
C VAL A 41 10.33 16.27 12.21
N ASP A 42 11.14 17.12 12.82
CA ASP A 42 11.71 18.32 12.20
C ASP A 42 13.23 18.33 12.29
N ASN A 43 13.83 19.34 11.64
CA ASN A 43 15.27 19.52 11.53
C ASN A 43 15.87 20.22 12.78
N ASN A 44 15.11 20.37 13.87
CA ASN A 44 15.63 20.94 15.12
C ASN A 44 16.23 19.88 16.06
N THR A 45 16.16 18.60 15.69
CA THR A 45 16.83 17.43 16.32
C THR A 45 16.92 17.43 17.85
N TRP A 46 15.90 17.95 18.54
CA TRP A 46 15.92 18.11 20.00
C TRP A 46 15.41 16.86 20.73
N ASN A 47 14.65 16.01 20.04
CA ASN A 47 14.11 14.76 20.58
C ASN A 47 14.56 13.55 19.74
N ASN A 48 15.71 12.99 20.11
CA ASN A 48 16.34 11.86 19.41
C ASN A 48 15.48 10.60 19.42
N SER A 49 14.74 10.32 20.50
CA SER A 49 13.89 9.14 20.58
C SER A 49 12.73 9.18 19.58
N HIS A 50 12.23 10.37 19.23
CA HIS A 50 11.20 10.49 18.18
C HIS A 50 11.76 10.26 16.78
N ILE A 51 12.98 10.75 16.51
CA ILE A 51 13.70 10.45 15.25
C ILE A 51 13.95 8.95 15.14
N ALA A 52 14.38 8.31 16.23
CA ALA A 52 14.60 6.86 16.27
C ALA A 52 13.32 6.07 16.04
N LEU A 53 12.16 6.54 16.52
CA LEU A 53 10.88 5.90 16.26
C LEU A 53 10.47 5.96 14.78
N VAL A 54 10.71 7.10 14.11
CA VAL A 54 10.51 7.22 12.65
C VAL A 54 11.52 6.34 11.90
N GLY A 55 12.80 6.34 12.31
CA GLY A 55 13.82 5.46 11.75
C GLY A 55 13.46 3.98 11.88
N LYS A 56 12.92 3.59 13.04
CA LYS A 56 12.40 2.24 13.31
C LYS A 56 11.22 1.91 12.40
N ALA A 57 10.25 2.81 12.22
CA ALA A 57 9.15 2.59 11.30
C ALA A 57 9.63 2.39 9.85
N MET A 58 10.51 3.26 9.37
CA MET A 58 11.05 3.20 7.99
C MET A 58 11.90 1.94 7.73
N SER A 59 12.58 1.43 8.76
CA SER A 59 13.47 0.26 8.65
C SER A 59 12.82 -1.07 9.00
N SER A 60 11.62 -1.07 9.61
CA SER A 60 10.85 -2.28 9.93
C SER A 60 10.08 -2.83 8.74
N ASN A 61 9.53 -4.05 8.86
CA ASN A 61 8.56 -4.55 7.89
C ASN A 61 7.24 -3.74 7.93
N GLU A 62 6.40 -3.89 6.90
CA GLU A 62 5.18 -3.06 6.76
C GLU A 62 4.21 -3.20 7.95
N SER A 63 4.07 -4.39 8.55
CA SER A 63 3.14 -4.60 9.66
C SER A 63 3.61 -3.91 10.95
N ALA A 64 4.88 -4.07 11.32
CA ALA A 64 5.44 -3.38 12.50
C ALA A 64 5.49 -1.87 12.28
N ALA A 65 5.84 -1.42 11.07
CA ALA A 65 5.79 -0.01 10.73
C ALA A 65 4.36 0.55 10.80
N TYR A 66 3.35 -0.24 10.41
CA TYR A 66 1.94 0.16 10.50
C TYR A 66 1.47 0.38 11.93
N GLU A 67 1.90 -0.46 12.88
CA GLU A 67 1.59 -0.26 14.30
C GLU A 67 2.18 1.06 14.83
N ILE A 68 3.41 1.40 14.43
CA ILE A 68 4.07 2.66 14.79
C ILE A 68 3.36 3.85 14.12
N MET A 69 3.06 3.77 12.82
CA MET A 69 2.32 4.82 12.11
C MET A 69 0.94 5.06 12.73
N HIS A 70 0.27 4.00 13.17
CA HIS A 70 -1.03 4.10 13.81
C HIS A 70 -0.95 4.74 15.20
N SER A 71 0.06 4.38 16.01
CA SER A 71 0.23 4.96 17.35
C SER A 71 0.58 6.45 17.34
N LEU A 72 1.13 6.95 16.22
CA LEU A 72 1.47 8.36 16.01
C LEU A 72 0.40 9.15 15.23
N ASP A 73 -0.73 8.50 14.90
CA ASP A 73 -1.78 8.96 13.98
C ASP A 73 -1.23 9.54 12.65
N VAL A 74 -0.33 8.81 11.99
CA VAL A 74 0.18 9.20 10.67
C VAL A 74 -0.90 9.00 9.60
N ASP A 75 -1.15 10.04 8.79
CA ASP A 75 -2.06 9.96 7.64
C ASP A 75 -1.31 9.65 6.34
N TYR A 76 -0.14 10.26 6.15
CA TYR A 76 0.65 10.13 4.93
C TYR A 76 2.13 9.90 5.24
N VAL A 77 2.78 9.14 4.38
CA VAL A 77 4.22 8.87 4.40
C VAL A 77 4.83 9.46 3.13
N LEU A 78 5.88 10.27 3.28
CA LEU A 78 6.63 10.85 2.17
C LEU A 78 8.03 10.24 2.12
N ALA A 79 8.42 9.76 0.94
CA ALA A 79 9.76 9.26 0.66
C ALA A 79 10.32 9.93 -0.60
N ILE A 80 11.62 10.21 -0.58
CA ILE A 80 12.36 10.69 -1.74
C ILE A 80 13.02 9.50 -2.44
N PHE A 81 12.76 9.36 -3.74
CA PHE A 81 13.23 8.25 -4.56
C PHE A 81 13.94 8.74 -5.81
N GLY A 82 15.26 8.52 -5.90
CA GLY A 82 16.07 9.05 -6.99
C GLY A 82 16.26 8.11 -8.19
N GLY A 83 15.74 6.88 -8.13
CA GLY A 83 16.16 5.81 -9.03
C GLY A 83 15.76 5.99 -10.51
N VAL A 84 14.78 6.85 -10.81
CA VAL A 84 14.39 7.17 -12.21
C VAL A 84 15.40 8.08 -12.89
N ILE A 85 15.91 9.06 -12.15
CA ILE A 85 16.66 10.19 -12.69
C ILE A 85 18.13 10.20 -12.28
N GLY A 86 18.53 9.31 -11.37
CA GLY A 86 19.89 9.28 -10.83
C GLY A 86 20.13 10.34 -9.75
N TYR A 87 19.10 10.71 -8.97
CA TYR A 87 19.27 11.63 -7.86
C TYR A 87 19.90 10.91 -6.66
N SER A 88 21.06 11.39 -6.22
CA SER A 88 21.85 10.75 -5.16
C SER A 88 21.39 11.09 -3.74
N GLY A 89 20.63 12.18 -3.56
CA GLY A 89 20.16 12.64 -2.24
C GLY A 89 18.87 11.97 -1.76
N ASP A 90 18.58 10.76 -2.22
CA ASP A 90 17.32 10.06 -1.93
C ASP A 90 17.38 9.25 -0.63
N ASP A 91 16.23 8.76 -0.16
CA ASP A 91 16.14 8.14 1.16
C ASP A 91 16.79 6.76 1.23
N ILE A 92 16.95 6.07 0.11
CA ILE A 92 17.68 4.80 0.05
C ILE A 92 19.19 5.01 0.30
N ASN A 93 19.79 6.12 -0.13
CA ASN A 93 21.21 6.41 0.18
C ASN A 93 21.40 6.82 1.64
N LYS A 94 20.39 7.44 2.25
CA LYS A 94 20.43 7.86 3.66
C LYS A 94 19.95 6.76 4.61
N PHE A 95 19.41 5.66 4.09
CA PHE A 95 18.70 4.65 4.88
C PHE A 95 19.51 4.05 6.03
N LEU A 96 20.81 3.78 5.83
CA LEU A 96 21.66 3.25 6.91
C LEU A 96 21.76 4.21 8.11
N TRP A 97 21.65 5.52 7.90
CA TRP A 97 21.56 6.48 9.01
C TRP A 97 20.27 6.28 9.81
N MET A 98 19.15 6.01 9.13
CA MET A 98 17.88 5.71 9.78
C MET A 98 17.98 4.44 10.64
N VAL A 99 18.63 3.40 10.09
CA VAL A 99 18.87 2.13 10.78
C VAL A 99 19.75 2.32 12.02
N ARG A 100 20.87 3.04 11.91
CA ARG A 100 21.79 3.29 13.02
C ARG A 100 21.14 4.07 14.16
N ILE A 101 20.37 5.11 13.83
CA ILE A 101 19.64 5.90 14.84
C ILE A 101 18.56 5.02 15.52
N ALA A 102 17.85 4.19 14.76
CA ALA A 102 16.87 3.27 15.31
C ALA A 102 17.50 2.17 16.18
N GLU A 103 18.64 1.60 15.78
CA GLU A 103 19.37 0.59 16.56
C GLU A 103 19.88 1.15 17.89
N GLY A 104 20.31 2.43 17.92
CA GLY A 104 20.75 3.07 19.16
C GLY A 104 19.70 3.05 20.28
N GLU A 105 18.43 3.24 19.94
CA GLU A 105 17.32 3.23 20.90
C GLU A 105 16.61 1.86 21.00
N TYR A 106 16.58 1.08 19.91
CA TYR A 106 15.84 -0.20 19.78
C TYR A 106 16.73 -1.38 19.32
N PRO A 107 17.84 -1.71 20.03
CA PRO A 107 18.84 -2.69 19.58
C PRO A 107 18.35 -4.15 19.55
N LYS A 108 17.22 -4.42 20.18
CA LYS A 108 16.58 -5.75 20.17
C LYS A 108 15.73 -5.99 18.92
N GLU A 109 15.32 -4.91 18.24
CA GLU A 109 14.38 -4.96 17.12
C GLU A 109 15.06 -4.64 15.80
N ILE A 110 15.94 -3.64 15.80
CA ILE A 110 16.71 -3.22 14.62
C ILE A 110 18.19 -3.52 14.87
N ARG A 111 18.85 -4.09 13.86
CA ARG A 111 20.30 -4.34 13.86
C ARG A 111 20.86 -4.00 12.49
N GLU A 112 21.87 -3.13 12.41
CA GLU A 112 22.48 -2.69 11.15
C GLU A 112 22.95 -3.88 10.31
N GLY A 113 23.57 -4.88 10.94
CA GLY A 113 24.07 -6.09 10.30
C GLY A 113 23.02 -6.85 9.47
N ASN A 114 21.74 -6.74 9.81
CA ASN A 114 20.67 -7.45 9.10
C ASN A 114 20.35 -6.85 7.72
N TYR A 115 20.80 -5.64 7.42
CA TYR A 115 20.54 -4.94 6.14
C TYR A 115 21.65 -5.10 5.11
N PHE A 116 22.76 -5.73 5.49
CA PHE A 116 23.84 -6.07 4.56
C PHE A 116 23.59 -7.46 3.94
N SER A 117 24.09 -7.66 2.72
CA SER A 117 24.12 -8.98 2.08
C SER A 117 25.01 -9.95 2.86
N GLU A 118 24.98 -11.23 2.48
CA GLU A 118 25.91 -12.25 3.02
C GLU A 118 27.38 -11.89 2.77
N SER A 119 27.68 -11.14 1.70
CA SER A 119 29.01 -10.61 1.40
C SER A 119 29.39 -9.36 2.20
N GLY A 120 28.46 -8.79 2.98
CA GLY A 120 28.67 -7.56 3.74
C GLY A 120 28.41 -6.27 2.93
N ASP A 121 27.82 -6.38 1.74
CA ASP A 121 27.54 -5.24 0.88
C ASP A 121 26.18 -4.60 1.19
N TYR A 122 26.12 -3.27 1.21
CA TYR A 122 24.86 -2.54 1.25
C TYR A 122 24.28 -2.44 -0.17
N THR A 123 23.23 -3.20 -0.43
CA THR A 123 22.65 -3.31 -1.79
C THR A 123 21.13 -3.45 -1.75
N VAL A 124 20.50 -3.01 -2.83
CA VAL A 124 19.06 -3.17 -3.11
C VAL A 124 18.80 -4.14 -4.27
N GLY A 125 19.87 -4.75 -4.79
CA GLY A 125 19.86 -5.68 -5.90
C GLY A 125 19.50 -7.11 -5.48
N ALA A 126 19.74 -8.07 -6.37
CA ALA A 126 19.39 -9.48 -6.13
C ALA A 126 20.08 -10.11 -4.91
N GLN A 127 21.22 -9.56 -4.48
CA GLN A 127 21.99 -10.03 -3.32
C GLN A 127 21.59 -9.33 -2.01
N ALA A 128 20.62 -8.42 -2.04
CA ALA A 128 20.15 -7.71 -0.85
C ALA A 128 19.57 -8.70 0.16
N SER A 129 19.75 -8.41 1.45
CA SER A 129 19.18 -9.23 2.51
C SER A 129 17.65 -9.24 2.46
N GLU A 130 17.05 -10.32 2.98
CA GLU A 130 15.60 -10.41 3.08
C GLU A 130 15.03 -9.25 3.94
N THR A 131 15.75 -8.85 4.98
CA THR A 131 15.39 -7.68 5.81
C THR A 131 15.33 -6.41 4.99
N MET A 132 16.32 -6.15 4.11
CA MET A 132 16.33 -4.99 3.23
C MET A 132 15.20 -5.03 2.21
N LEU A 133 14.96 -6.18 1.58
CA LEU A 133 13.91 -6.33 0.56
C LEU A 133 12.47 -6.29 1.12
N ASN A 134 12.31 -6.48 2.43
CA ASN A 134 11.02 -6.47 3.11
C ASN A 134 10.80 -5.25 4.01
N CYS A 135 11.79 -4.37 4.16
CA CYS A 135 11.63 -3.15 4.95
C CYS A 135 10.67 -2.16 4.29
N LEU A 136 10.05 -1.30 5.09
CA LEU A 136 9.07 -0.33 4.63
C LEU A 136 9.69 0.61 3.59
N MET A 137 10.89 1.14 3.85
CA MET A 137 11.57 2.08 2.96
C MET A 137 11.79 1.49 1.55
N TYR A 138 12.24 0.24 1.46
CA TYR A 138 12.39 -0.46 0.18
C TYR A 138 11.03 -0.57 -0.53
N LYS A 139 10.00 -1.02 0.21
CA LYS A 139 8.68 -1.25 -0.35
C LYS A 139 8.03 0.03 -0.88
N ILE A 140 8.10 1.15 -0.17
CA ILE A 140 7.51 2.42 -0.62
C ILE A 140 8.34 3.06 -1.75
N SER A 141 9.67 2.95 -1.71
CA SER A 141 10.53 3.52 -2.75
C SER A 141 10.38 2.80 -4.08
N TYR A 142 10.34 1.46 -4.06
CA TYR A 142 10.31 0.60 -5.25
C TYR A 142 8.92 0.08 -5.64
N TYR A 143 7.84 0.55 -5.00
CA TYR A 143 6.47 0.16 -5.36
C TYR A 143 6.22 0.42 -6.86
N ARG A 144 5.87 -0.64 -7.61
CA ARG A 144 5.68 -0.66 -9.07
C ARG A 144 6.89 -0.27 -9.93
N PHE A 145 8.06 -0.05 -9.32
CA PHE A 145 9.28 0.32 -10.06
C PHE A 145 9.82 -0.84 -10.92
N GLY A 146 9.57 -2.08 -10.51
CA GLY A 146 10.00 -3.27 -11.26
C GLY A 146 9.40 -3.40 -12.66
N GLU A 147 8.28 -2.73 -12.94
CA GLU A 147 7.61 -2.69 -14.24
C GLU A 147 8.17 -1.58 -15.15
N VAL A 148 8.93 -0.62 -14.60
CA VAL A 148 9.35 0.57 -15.33
C VAL A 148 10.60 0.29 -16.13
N GLN A 149 10.52 0.55 -17.44
CA GLN A 149 11.62 0.45 -18.37
C GLN A 149 11.95 1.84 -18.92
N MET A 150 13.09 2.39 -18.49
CA MET A 150 13.48 3.78 -18.79
C MET A 150 14.22 3.96 -20.12
N GLY A 151 14.69 2.88 -20.73
CA GLY A 151 15.44 2.91 -21.97
C GLY A 151 15.32 1.59 -22.72
N TYR A 152 15.41 1.66 -24.04
CA TYR A 152 15.24 0.48 -24.91
C TYR A 152 16.21 -0.66 -24.58
N GLN A 153 17.43 -0.32 -24.16
CA GLN A 153 18.48 -1.28 -23.79
C GLN A 153 18.56 -1.55 -22.28
N GLN A 154 17.83 -0.81 -21.44
CA GLN A 154 17.86 -1.02 -20.00
C GLN A 154 16.79 -2.04 -19.58
N PRO A 155 17.12 -3.00 -18.71
CA PRO A 155 16.13 -3.91 -18.14
C PRO A 155 15.12 -3.16 -17.28
N ALA A 156 13.89 -3.69 -17.16
CA ALA A 156 12.88 -3.14 -16.27
C ALA A 156 13.33 -3.21 -14.79
N GLY A 157 13.08 -2.13 -14.03
CA GLY A 157 13.52 -1.98 -12.64
C GLY A 157 15.00 -1.64 -12.47
N PHE A 158 15.62 -1.01 -13.47
CA PHE A 158 16.99 -0.51 -13.36
C PHE A 158 17.04 0.81 -12.57
N ASP A 159 17.69 0.81 -11.41
CA ASP A 159 17.88 2.00 -10.58
C ASP A 159 19.11 2.79 -11.08
N ARG A 160 18.89 3.99 -11.62
CA ARG A 160 19.96 4.84 -12.16
C ARG A 160 20.87 5.43 -11.09
N SER A 161 20.39 5.62 -9.87
CA SER A 161 21.21 6.14 -8.77
C SER A 161 22.21 5.09 -8.27
N ARG A 162 21.86 3.80 -8.35
CA ARG A 162 22.74 2.68 -7.94
C ARG A 162 23.47 2.00 -9.09
N GLY A 163 22.96 2.12 -10.32
CA GLY A 163 23.57 1.53 -11.52
C GLY A 163 23.29 0.04 -11.71
N TYR A 164 22.26 -0.52 -11.07
CA TYR A 164 21.88 -1.93 -11.24
C TYR A 164 20.37 -2.18 -11.08
N VAL A 165 19.94 -3.41 -11.39
CA VAL A 165 18.55 -3.84 -11.30
C VAL A 165 18.18 -4.20 -9.86
N ILE A 166 17.01 -3.77 -9.41
CA ILE A 166 16.49 -4.08 -8.08
C ILE A 166 16.29 -5.59 -7.87
N GLY A 167 16.46 -6.05 -6.63
CA GLY A 167 16.32 -7.47 -6.27
C GLY A 167 14.88 -7.98 -6.32
N LYS A 168 13.92 -7.23 -5.79
CA LYS A 168 12.51 -7.60 -5.70
C LYS A 168 11.64 -6.65 -6.53
N LYS A 169 11.16 -7.15 -7.67
CA LYS A 169 10.33 -6.38 -8.60
C LYS A 169 8.86 -6.30 -8.18
N ASP A 170 8.33 -7.41 -7.67
CA ASP A 170 6.93 -7.52 -7.28
C ASP A 170 6.74 -7.05 -5.84
N VAL A 171 6.58 -5.73 -5.70
CA VAL A 171 6.34 -5.08 -4.41
C VAL A 171 4.85 -4.81 -4.22
N THR A 172 4.30 -5.32 -3.11
CA THR A 172 2.90 -5.13 -2.73
C THR A 172 2.80 -4.41 -1.38
N LEU A 173 1.78 -3.56 -1.23
CA LEU A 173 1.50 -2.79 -0.02
C LEU A 173 0.15 -3.21 0.55
N GLU A 174 0.14 -3.68 1.79
CA GLU A 174 -1.06 -4.14 2.48
C GLU A 174 -1.76 -3.00 3.22
N HIS A 175 -0.99 -2.22 3.98
CA HIS A 175 -1.40 -1.17 4.91
C HIS A 175 -1.25 0.25 4.33
N LEU A 176 -0.54 0.38 3.21
CA LEU A 176 -0.37 1.64 2.50
C LEU A 176 -1.04 1.60 1.12
N GLU A 177 -1.40 2.78 0.63
CA GLU A 177 -1.81 3.01 -0.77
C GLU A 177 -1.02 4.16 -1.36
N GLU A 178 -0.60 4.04 -2.63
CA GLU A 178 0.03 5.15 -3.37
C GLU A 178 -0.99 6.27 -3.56
N ALA A 179 -0.71 7.45 -3.01
CA ALA A 179 -1.60 8.60 -3.07
C ALA A 179 -1.14 9.61 -4.13
N TYR A 180 0.18 9.81 -4.26
CA TYR A 180 0.79 10.66 -5.26
C TYR A 180 2.22 10.21 -5.55
N THR A 181 2.64 10.30 -6.81
CA THR A 181 4.02 10.15 -7.25
C THR A 181 4.28 11.27 -8.24
N SER A 182 5.35 12.04 -8.03
CA SER A 182 5.70 13.19 -8.89
C SER A 182 6.06 12.78 -10.31
N GLU A 183 6.11 13.73 -11.25
CA GLU A 183 6.39 13.47 -12.67
C GLU A 183 7.63 12.59 -12.88
N ASN A 184 8.74 12.92 -12.22
CA ASN A 184 10.00 12.20 -12.34
C ASN A 184 10.21 11.14 -11.25
N TRP A 185 9.13 10.82 -10.51
CA TRP A 185 9.11 9.90 -9.36
C TRP A 185 10.08 10.25 -8.24
N LEU A 186 10.52 11.52 -8.18
CA LEU A 186 11.45 11.98 -7.16
C LEU A 186 10.81 12.02 -5.77
N VAL A 187 9.53 12.39 -5.70
CA VAL A 187 8.77 12.43 -4.45
C VAL A 187 7.61 11.44 -4.54
N ARG A 188 7.54 10.53 -3.57
CA ARG A 188 6.46 9.54 -3.46
C ARG A 188 5.71 9.73 -2.15
N ILE A 189 4.39 9.80 -2.25
CA ILE A 189 3.49 10.02 -1.12
C ILE A 189 2.51 8.84 -1.05
N PHE A 190 2.55 8.17 0.09
CA PHE A 190 1.67 7.05 0.41
C PHE A 190 0.70 7.46 1.50
N LYS A 191 -0.53 6.97 1.42
CA LYS A 191 -1.54 7.16 2.45
C LYS A 191 -1.66 5.92 3.30
N VAL A 192 -1.72 6.12 4.61
CA VAL A 192 -1.90 5.04 5.60
C VAL A 192 -3.37 4.62 5.59
N LYS A 193 -3.63 3.33 5.36
CA LYS A 193 -4.99 2.79 5.36
C LYS A 193 -5.54 2.77 6.79
N LYS A 194 -6.80 3.15 6.94
CA LYS A 194 -7.53 2.99 8.19
C LYS A 194 -7.68 1.50 8.52
N PRO A 195 -7.73 1.12 9.81
CA PRO A 195 -7.97 -0.26 10.20
C PRO A 195 -9.27 -0.76 9.57
N ALA A 196 -9.28 -2.04 9.17
CA ALA A 196 -10.45 -2.63 8.55
C ALA A 196 -11.64 -2.57 9.52
N ASN A 197 -12.78 -2.06 9.04
CA ASN A 197 -14.02 -1.99 9.83
C ASN A 197 -14.52 -3.35 10.33
N ARG A 198 -14.01 -4.48 9.80
CA ARG A 198 -14.33 -5.83 10.23
C ARG A 198 -13.07 -6.69 10.28
N PRO A 199 -12.86 -7.50 11.34
CA PRO A 199 -11.75 -8.44 11.37
C PRO A 199 -11.97 -9.51 10.30
N THR A 200 -10.95 -9.73 9.46
CA THR A 200 -11.01 -10.75 8.40
C THR A 200 -10.30 -12.00 8.89
N ILE A 201 -11.05 -13.08 9.17
CA ILE A 201 -10.44 -14.35 9.56
C ILE A 201 -9.93 -15.06 8.30
N LYS A 202 -8.60 -15.28 8.23
CA LYS A 202 -7.97 -16.04 7.14
C LYS A 202 -8.64 -17.41 7.03
N TYR A 203 -8.88 -17.89 5.81
CA TYR A 203 -9.61 -19.15 5.61
C TYR A 203 -9.02 -20.33 6.40
N GLN A 204 -7.69 -20.39 6.50
CA GLN A 204 -6.95 -21.39 7.26
C GLN A 204 -7.28 -21.38 8.76
N GLN A 205 -7.62 -20.22 9.32
CA GLN A 205 -7.95 -20.01 10.73
C GLN A 205 -9.45 -20.17 11.03
N ARG A 206 -10.28 -20.51 10.04
CA ARG A 206 -11.73 -20.70 10.25
C ARG A 206 -11.99 -22.08 10.84
N HIS A 207 -12.61 -22.12 12.03
CA HIS A 207 -13.10 -23.35 12.65
C HIS A 207 -14.17 -24.04 11.79
N ILE A 208 -15.07 -23.27 11.16
CA ILE A 208 -16.09 -23.77 10.25
C ILE A 208 -15.67 -23.43 8.82
N LYS A 209 -15.19 -24.42 8.08
CA LYS A 209 -14.90 -24.29 6.64
C LYS A 209 -16.21 -24.49 5.89
N SER A 210 -16.65 -23.48 5.12
CA SER A 210 -17.87 -23.63 4.32
C SER A 210 -17.66 -24.73 3.27
N TRP A 211 -18.46 -25.79 3.35
CA TRP A 211 -18.36 -26.90 2.41
C TRP A 211 -19.04 -26.51 1.08
N ARG A 212 -18.23 -26.53 0.03
CA ARG A 212 -18.55 -26.23 -1.39
C ARG A 212 -19.00 -24.79 -1.65
N PRO A 213 -18.16 -23.95 -2.32
CA PRO A 213 -18.66 -22.72 -2.90
C PRO A 213 -19.73 -23.07 -3.95
N LEU A 214 -20.91 -22.46 -3.83
CA LEU A 214 -21.91 -22.50 -4.89
C LEU A 214 -21.27 -21.93 -6.16
N LYS A 215 -21.13 -22.74 -7.21
CA LYS A 215 -20.71 -22.25 -8.54
C LYS A 215 -21.82 -21.37 -9.09
N VAL A 216 -21.75 -20.06 -8.83
CA VAL A 216 -22.67 -19.09 -9.42
C VAL A 216 -22.13 -18.71 -10.81
N SER A 217 -22.72 -19.30 -11.86
CA SER A 217 -22.47 -18.86 -13.23
C SER A 217 -23.22 -17.53 -13.46
N LYS A 218 -22.49 -16.42 -13.51
CA LYS A 218 -23.02 -15.11 -13.96
C LYS A 218 -22.95 -14.95 -15.48
N LYS A 219 -23.11 -16.03 -16.27
CA LYS A 219 -23.24 -15.91 -17.73
C LYS A 219 -24.71 -15.64 -18.08
N GLY A 220 -25.03 -14.38 -18.40
CA GLY A 220 -26.32 -13.96 -18.94
C GLY A 220 -26.89 -12.67 -18.31
N LYS A 221 -27.75 -11.96 -19.04
CA LYS A 221 -28.46 -10.72 -18.61
C LYS A 221 -29.37 -10.89 -17.37
N SER A 222 -29.46 -12.09 -16.81
CA SER A 222 -30.33 -12.42 -15.67
C SER A 222 -29.61 -12.16 -14.35
N LYS A 223 -30.04 -11.14 -13.61
CA LYS A 223 -29.58 -10.82 -12.25
C LYS A 223 -30.25 -11.69 -11.16
N ARG A 224 -30.77 -12.88 -11.49
CA ARG A 224 -31.47 -13.73 -10.52
C ARG A 224 -30.47 -14.55 -9.69
N GLY A 225 -30.51 -14.38 -8.37
CA GLY A 225 -29.73 -15.18 -7.41
C GLY A 225 -30.26 -16.62 -7.26
N ILE A 226 -29.44 -17.48 -6.66
CA ILE A 226 -29.78 -18.87 -6.35
C ILE A 226 -30.14 -18.96 -4.87
N ILE A 227 -31.33 -19.48 -4.58
CA ILE A 227 -31.78 -19.78 -3.21
C ILE A 227 -31.77 -21.31 -3.07
N LYS A 228 -31.03 -21.84 -2.09
CA LYS A 228 -31.11 -23.28 -1.74
C LYS A 228 -32.48 -23.55 -1.11
N GLY A 229 -33.15 -24.63 -1.51
CA GLY A 229 -34.46 -25.02 -0.97
C GLY A 229 -35.61 -24.13 -1.46
N ARG A 230 -35.54 -23.57 -2.67
CA ARG A 230 -36.63 -22.77 -3.23
C ARG A 230 -37.91 -23.62 -3.33
N PRO A 231 -39.02 -23.23 -2.68
CA PRO A 231 -40.27 -23.97 -2.77
C PRO A 231 -40.79 -23.96 -4.20
N LEU A 232 -41.29 -25.12 -4.67
CA LEU A 232 -41.91 -25.25 -5.97
C LEU A 232 -43.25 -24.49 -5.95
N VAL A 233 -43.38 -23.48 -6.81
CA VAL A 233 -44.65 -22.75 -6.97
C VAL A 233 -45.58 -23.61 -7.81
N ILE A 234 -46.52 -24.29 -7.17
CA ILE A 234 -47.61 -24.99 -7.86
C ILE A 234 -48.72 -23.98 -8.16
N LYS A 235 -48.91 -23.62 -9.43
CA LYS A 235 -50.04 -22.77 -9.85
C LYS A 235 -51.32 -23.60 -9.92
N GLY A 236 -52.35 -23.22 -9.17
CA GLY A 236 -53.66 -23.88 -9.23
C GLY A 236 -54.31 -23.75 -10.60
N LYS A 237 -54.91 -24.84 -11.11
CA LYS A 237 -55.75 -24.82 -12.32
C LYS A 237 -57.17 -24.43 -11.93
N ARG A 238 -57.76 -23.46 -12.66
CA ARG A 238 -59.18 -23.07 -12.50
C ARG A 238 -60.06 -24.16 -13.10
N SER A 239 -61.05 -24.66 -12.36
CA SER A 239 -62.05 -25.60 -12.87
C SER A 239 -62.95 -24.89 -13.89
N SER A 240 -63.10 -25.47 -15.09
CA SER A 240 -64.05 -25.00 -16.10
C SER A 240 -65.44 -25.52 -15.76
N SER A 241 -66.40 -24.61 -15.53
CA SER A 241 -67.83 -24.94 -15.39
C SER A 241 -68.42 -25.38 -16.74
N PRO A 242 -69.32 -26.37 -16.79
CA PRO A 242 -69.89 -26.86 -18.05
C PRO A 242 -70.92 -25.87 -18.61
N SER A 243 -70.83 -25.60 -19.92
CA SER A 243 -71.76 -24.75 -20.67
C SER A 243 -73.13 -25.42 -20.81
N SER A 244 -74.19 -24.77 -20.34
CA SER A 244 -75.57 -25.18 -20.57
C SER A 244 -75.98 -24.96 -22.02
N SER A 245 -76.33 -26.05 -22.71
CA SER A 245 -76.96 -26.05 -24.03
C SER A 245 -78.35 -25.42 -23.97
N SER A 246 -78.65 -24.46 -24.84
CA SER A 246 -80.03 -24.16 -25.22
C SER A 246 -80.21 -24.43 -26.71
N SER A 247 -81.09 -25.39 -26.95
CA SER A 247 -81.53 -25.91 -28.23
C SER A 247 -82.42 -24.92 -28.98
N SER A 248 -82.21 -24.86 -30.30
CA SER A 248 -83.06 -24.24 -31.30
C SER A 248 -84.48 -24.81 -31.30
N ALA A 249 -85.49 -23.94 -31.42
CA ALA A 249 -86.83 -24.32 -31.88
C ALA A 249 -87.30 -23.31 -32.96
N SER A 250 -87.80 -23.90 -34.03
CA SER A 250 -88.24 -23.39 -35.32
C SER A 250 -89.60 -22.70 -35.31
N HIS A 251 -89.76 -21.62 -36.07
CA HIS A 251 -90.55 -21.55 -37.32
C HIS A 251 -90.39 -20.19 -38.00
#